data_AF-A0A8J3KC30-F1
#
_entry.id   AF-A0A8J3KC30-F1
#
_cell.length_a   1.000
_cell.length_b   1.000
_cell.length_c   1.000
_cell.angle_alpha   90.00
_cell.angle_beta   90.00
_cell.angle_gamma   90.00
#
_symmetry.space_group_name_H-M   'P 1'
#
loop_
_entity.id
_entity.type
_entity.pdbx_description
1 polymer ?
#
loop_
_entity_poly.entity_id
_entity_poly.type
_entity_poly.pdbx_seq_one_letter_code
_entity_poly.pdbx_strand_id
1 'polypeptide(L)'
;MTSAPPAPYIPPGHPAAAVTLPRAEGSATDPTPPASAPVPPPAAPAPLLRSGDNAQRLAFGLYLVAAAASWIGQIWVGVDQVPWPYFIPIWAQIIIVALPAAVLDLGGVATMAIADWRRSEGETAWYWRTLSAIWVTLAVGVNVLGHRHQLLLSVLFGIFGVLAFAMALGHTEARRRDALKAKGLLPRPKPRYDDDVRKKEPDVVRLAEHLVVEEGYDQWPALDLARERVKTVAHRDALAAYLKSELTRMHAGDGALAGIVVGATRFDLLADQVMAQFDLGGWAAYIGTQMRPPADSDSPEHTGDDDADLSALLASAPGDLLRRIPSQAEDYDQWRWLWAKMKTDPAVKVEDFAREHNLSPRQAYWIRKVGGLRLLDSHLPPVARLLHVAKSATDPDWAALAGQPRPTLGAVTAPPPAPAGRPSGQADARQAVRAA
;
A
#
# COMPACT_ATOMS: atom_id res chain seq x y z
N MET A 1 27.73 17.15 -46.41
CA MET A 1 27.60 18.41 -45.64
C MET A 1 26.15 18.52 -45.27
N THR A 2 25.78 18.09 -44.06
CA THR A 2 24.37 17.97 -43.66
C THR A 2 24.22 18.67 -42.32
N SER A 3 23.46 19.75 -42.33
CA SER A 3 23.34 20.75 -41.28
C SER A 3 22.60 20.20 -40.05
N ALA A 4 23.09 20.55 -38.88
CA ALA A 4 22.48 20.26 -37.59
C ALA A 4 21.15 21.03 -37.40
N PRO A 5 20.19 20.49 -36.64
CA PRO A 5 18.93 21.16 -36.31
C PRO A 5 19.11 22.26 -35.24
N PRO A 6 18.27 23.32 -35.25
CA PRO A 6 18.38 24.43 -34.32
C PRO A 6 17.86 24.10 -32.91
N ALA A 7 18.48 24.72 -31.90
CA ALA A 7 18.13 24.62 -30.49
C ALA A 7 16.81 25.36 -30.16
N PRO A 8 16.05 24.91 -29.13
CA PRO A 8 14.81 25.54 -28.72
C PRO A 8 15.04 26.86 -27.96
N TYR A 9 14.20 27.85 -28.29
CA TYR A 9 14.13 29.19 -27.72
C TYR A 9 13.57 29.17 -26.28
N ILE A 10 14.28 29.80 -25.34
CA ILE A 10 13.86 30.03 -23.95
C ILE A 10 13.49 31.52 -23.81
N PRO A 11 12.24 31.89 -23.52
CA PRO A 11 11.89 33.29 -23.28
C PRO A 11 12.34 33.78 -21.88
N PRO A 12 12.75 35.06 -21.75
CA PRO A 12 13.19 35.65 -20.48
C PRO A 12 12.01 35.91 -19.53
N GLY A 13 12.28 35.80 -18.23
CA GLY A 13 11.31 35.89 -17.15
C GLY A 13 10.64 37.25 -16.98
N HIS A 14 9.36 37.21 -16.61
CA HIS A 14 8.62 38.36 -16.09
C HIS A 14 8.53 38.27 -14.55
N PRO A 15 8.77 39.39 -13.83
CA PRO A 15 8.65 39.45 -12.38
C PRO A 15 7.17 39.46 -11.95
N ALA A 16 6.82 38.63 -10.96
CA ALA A 16 5.51 38.64 -10.35
C ALA A 16 5.34 39.90 -9.49
N ALA A 17 4.37 40.73 -9.89
CA ALA A 17 3.94 41.94 -9.19
C ALA A 17 3.32 41.61 -7.84
N ALA A 18 3.76 42.33 -6.81
CA ALA A 18 3.14 42.36 -5.49
C ALA A 18 1.75 43.00 -5.58
N VAL A 19 0.72 42.27 -5.16
CA VAL A 19 -0.63 42.77 -5.00
C VAL A 19 -0.71 43.46 -3.63
N THR A 20 -0.74 44.78 -3.64
CA THR A 20 -1.06 45.63 -2.49
C THR A 20 -2.58 45.79 -2.41
N LEU A 21 -3.21 45.28 -1.36
CA LEU A 21 -4.61 45.57 -1.04
C LEU A 21 -4.70 46.77 -0.07
N PRO A 22 -5.73 47.63 -0.21
CA PRO A 22 -5.90 48.79 0.66
C PRO A 22 -6.40 48.39 2.06
N ARG A 23 -5.76 48.99 3.06
CA ARG A 23 -6.05 48.92 4.48
C ARG A 23 -7.31 49.72 4.79
N ALA A 24 -8.38 49.04 5.21
CA ALA A 24 -9.53 49.68 5.83
C ALA A 24 -9.22 49.92 7.32
N GLU A 25 -9.23 51.18 7.72
CA GLU A 25 -9.17 51.62 9.11
C GLU A 25 -10.53 51.40 9.78
N GLY A 26 -10.51 50.78 10.96
CA GLY A 26 -11.69 50.60 11.80
C GLY A 26 -11.28 50.14 13.19
N SER A 27 -11.18 51.11 14.11
CA SER A 27 -10.87 50.92 15.53
C SER A 27 -11.88 50.00 16.22
N ALA A 28 -11.38 48.98 16.92
CA ALA A 28 -12.01 48.45 18.13
C ALA A 28 -10.93 47.81 19.01
N THR A 29 -10.92 48.24 20.26
CA THR A 29 -10.06 47.88 21.40
C THR A 29 -9.98 46.38 21.68
N ASP A 30 -8.79 45.86 21.98
CA ASP A 30 -8.63 44.62 22.77
C ASP A 30 -7.26 44.59 23.49
N PRO A 31 -7.16 43.97 24.69
CA PRO A 31 -6.09 44.18 25.65
C PRO A 31 -4.84 43.36 25.33
N THR A 32 -3.68 43.96 25.56
CA THR A 32 -2.37 43.31 25.45
C THR A 32 -2.23 42.17 26.47
N PRO A 33 -2.01 40.91 26.05
CA PRO A 33 -1.57 39.85 26.96
C PRO A 33 -0.08 40.04 27.27
N PRO A 34 0.37 39.79 28.52
CA PRO A 34 1.77 39.94 28.89
C PRO A 34 2.66 38.96 28.12
N ALA A 35 3.81 39.46 27.68
CA ALA A 35 4.83 38.71 26.96
C ALA A 35 5.24 37.43 27.71
N SER A 36 4.92 36.27 27.14
CA SER A 36 5.42 34.98 27.59
C SER A 36 6.95 34.98 27.52
N ALA A 37 7.59 34.83 28.68
CA ALA A 37 9.03 34.59 28.77
C ALA A 37 9.43 33.37 27.90
N PRO A 38 10.63 33.38 27.29
CA PRO A 38 11.10 32.25 26.48
C PRO A 38 11.13 30.98 27.34
N VAL A 39 10.37 29.97 26.90
CA VAL A 39 10.39 28.63 27.47
C VAL A 39 11.82 28.09 27.36
N PRO A 40 12.46 27.70 28.48
CA PRO A 40 13.78 27.06 28.41
C PRO A 40 13.65 25.77 27.59
N PRO A 41 14.62 25.45 26.72
CA PRO A 41 14.57 24.26 25.90
C PRO A 41 14.36 23.02 26.80
N PRO A 42 13.53 22.04 26.37
CA PRO A 42 13.30 20.85 27.16
C PRO A 42 14.64 20.20 27.50
N ALA A 43 14.85 19.91 28.79
CA ALA A 43 16.04 19.25 29.28
C ALA A 43 16.31 18.01 28.41
N ALA A 44 17.51 17.95 27.82
CA ALA A 44 17.91 16.83 26.98
C ALA A 44 17.64 15.53 27.75
N PRO A 45 16.97 14.53 27.12
CA PRO A 45 16.69 13.27 27.79
C PRO A 45 18.00 12.67 28.31
N ALA A 46 17.98 12.23 29.56
CA ALA A 46 19.09 11.52 30.21
C ALA A 46 19.61 10.39 29.31
N PRO A 47 20.91 10.05 29.37
CA PRO A 47 21.60 9.31 28.31
C PRO A 47 21.10 7.87 28.22
N LEU A 48 20.17 7.60 27.31
CA LEU A 48 19.81 6.26 26.82
C LEU A 48 21.00 5.53 26.18
N LEU A 49 22.11 6.25 25.91
CA LEU A 49 23.36 5.70 25.39
C LEU A 49 24.04 4.70 26.35
N ARG A 50 23.87 4.79 27.67
CA ARG A 50 24.54 3.85 28.62
C ARG A 50 23.92 2.45 28.67
N SER A 51 22.63 2.30 28.39
CA SER A 51 21.95 1.00 28.48
C SER A 51 22.33 0.05 27.34
N GLY A 52 22.68 0.58 26.16
CA GLY A 52 23.12 -0.21 25.01
C GLY A 52 24.48 -0.88 25.23
N ASP A 53 25.44 -0.16 25.81
CA ASP A 53 26.80 -0.65 26.01
C ASP A 53 26.87 -1.84 26.98
N ASN A 54 26.07 -1.80 28.05
CA ASN A 54 26.02 -2.88 29.03
C ASN A 54 25.38 -4.16 28.44
N ALA A 55 24.32 -4.00 27.65
CA ALA A 55 23.68 -5.13 26.97
C ALA A 55 24.61 -5.78 25.94
N GLN A 56 25.36 -4.97 25.19
CA GLN A 56 26.35 -5.47 24.23
C GLN A 56 27.49 -6.23 24.92
N ARG A 57 28.02 -5.70 26.04
CA ARG A 57 29.05 -6.37 26.84
C ARG A 57 28.57 -7.70 27.40
N LEU A 58 27.34 -7.75 27.90
CA LEU A 58 26.74 -8.98 28.43
C LEU A 58 26.52 -10.03 27.33
N ALA A 59 26.03 -9.61 26.16
CA ALA A 59 25.88 -10.47 25.00
C ALA A 59 27.23 -11.03 24.52
N PHE A 60 28.27 -10.19 24.48
CA PHE A 60 29.62 -10.61 24.12
C PHE A 60 30.22 -11.58 25.16
N GLY A 61 30.03 -11.32 26.45
CA GLY A 61 30.45 -12.23 27.52
C GLY A 61 29.77 -13.59 27.40
N LEU A 62 28.45 -13.61 27.16
CA LEU A 62 27.71 -14.86 26.95
C LEU A 62 28.17 -15.63 25.71
N TYR A 63 28.46 -14.91 24.61
CA TYR A 63 29.09 -15.50 23.42
C TYR A 63 30.43 -16.16 23.76
N LEU A 64 31.33 -15.46 24.47
CA LEU A 64 32.64 -16.00 24.84
C LEU A 64 32.54 -17.25 25.70
N VAL A 65 31.62 -17.27 26.66
CA VAL A 65 31.38 -18.44 27.53
C VAL A 65 30.86 -19.62 26.71
N ALA A 66 29.88 -19.40 25.82
CA ALA A 66 29.33 -20.44 24.96
C ALA A 66 30.38 -20.98 23.97
N ALA A 67 31.16 -20.10 23.35
CA ALA A 67 32.25 -20.47 22.46
C ALA A 67 33.34 -21.26 23.20
N ALA A 68 33.73 -20.83 24.40
CA ALA A 68 34.70 -21.56 25.22
C ALA A 68 34.19 -22.97 25.59
N ALA A 69 32.92 -23.11 25.96
CA ALA A 69 32.32 -24.41 26.26
C ALA A 69 32.30 -25.34 25.03
N SER A 70 31.95 -24.80 23.85
CA SER A 70 32.01 -25.53 22.58
C SER A 70 33.42 -26.01 22.27
N TRP A 71 34.41 -25.12 22.41
CA TRP A 71 35.82 -25.39 22.13
C TRP A 71 36.41 -26.44 23.08
N ILE A 72 36.08 -26.36 24.38
CA ILE A 72 36.46 -27.37 25.38
C ILE A 72 35.91 -28.74 25.01
N GLY A 73 34.64 -28.81 24.57
CA GLY A 73 34.03 -30.05 24.09
C GLY A 73 34.82 -30.67 22.95
N GLN A 74 35.23 -29.89 21.95
CA GLN A 74 36.00 -30.39 20.81
C GLN A 74 37.39 -30.88 21.21
N ILE A 75 38.07 -30.14 22.12
CA ILE A 75 39.36 -30.55 22.67
C ILE A 75 39.23 -31.88 23.41
N TRP A 76 38.20 -32.04 24.22
CA TRP A 76 37.93 -33.29 24.92
C TRP A 76 37.81 -34.46 23.93
N VAL A 77 36.98 -34.32 22.90
CA VAL A 77 36.80 -35.36 21.87
C VAL A 77 38.13 -35.73 21.21
N GLY A 78 38.93 -34.74 20.81
CA GLY A 78 40.20 -35.03 20.13
C GLY A 78 41.27 -35.63 21.05
N VAL A 79 41.23 -35.34 22.36
CA VAL A 79 42.13 -35.96 23.33
C VAL A 79 41.70 -37.41 23.63
N ASP A 80 40.40 -37.65 23.79
CA ASP A 80 39.87 -38.94 24.24
C ASP A 80 39.73 -39.98 23.11
N GLN A 81 39.33 -39.55 21.91
CA GLN A 81 38.98 -40.46 20.80
C GLN A 81 40.15 -40.76 19.86
N VAL A 82 41.18 -39.91 19.83
CA VAL A 82 42.35 -40.13 18.98
C VAL A 82 43.29 -41.11 19.68
N PRO A 83 43.75 -42.18 19.02
CA PRO A 83 44.70 -43.13 19.61
C PRO A 83 46.10 -42.52 19.66
N TRP A 84 46.35 -41.65 20.64
CA TRP A 84 47.62 -40.97 20.82
C TRP A 84 48.74 -41.95 21.15
N PRO A 85 49.94 -41.79 20.55
CA PRO A 85 51.12 -42.50 20.99
C PRO A 85 51.43 -42.19 22.47
N TYR A 86 51.79 -43.22 23.25
CA TYR A 86 52.05 -43.10 24.70
C TYR A 86 53.14 -42.09 25.09
N PHE A 87 54.05 -41.75 24.16
CA PHE A 87 55.11 -40.77 24.40
C PHE A 87 54.65 -39.32 24.28
N ILE A 88 53.45 -39.06 23.77
CA ILE A 88 52.90 -37.70 23.64
C ILE A 88 52.18 -37.36 24.95
N PRO A 89 52.68 -36.42 25.76
CA PRO A 89 52.05 -36.05 27.02
C PRO A 89 50.71 -35.34 26.77
N ILE A 90 49.80 -35.43 27.72
CA ILE A 90 48.42 -34.91 27.59
C ILE A 90 48.36 -33.42 27.22
N TRP A 91 49.27 -32.59 27.73
CA TRP A 91 49.32 -31.17 27.40
C TRP A 91 49.64 -30.93 25.91
N ALA A 92 50.47 -31.78 25.30
CA ALA A 92 50.79 -31.69 23.88
C ALA A 92 49.60 -32.14 23.03
N GLN A 93 48.88 -33.19 23.45
CA GLN A 93 47.64 -33.62 22.81
C GLN A 93 46.60 -32.47 22.79
N ILE A 94 46.41 -31.80 23.94
CA ILE A 94 45.53 -30.63 24.06
C ILE A 94 45.94 -29.53 23.08
N ILE A 95 47.21 -29.13 23.02
CA ILE A 95 47.67 -28.05 22.12
C ILE A 95 47.44 -28.43 20.65
N ILE A 96 47.75 -29.68 20.28
CA ILE A 96 47.60 -30.16 18.90
C ILE A 96 46.13 -30.15 18.47
N VAL A 97 45.20 -30.51 19.36
CA VAL A 97 43.75 -30.53 19.07
C VAL A 97 43.13 -29.14 19.18
N ALA A 98 43.60 -28.31 20.11
CA ALA A 98 43.06 -26.98 20.35
C ALA A 98 43.13 -26.08 19.11
N LEU A 99 44.21 -26.20 18.33
CA LEU A 99 44.39 -25.41 17.10
C LEU A 99 43.31 -25.71 16.02
N PRO A 100 43.13 -26.95 15.54
CA PRO A 100 42.07 -27.26 14.57
C PRO A 100 40.66 -27.03 15.16
N ALA A 101 40.45 -27.28 16.46
CA ALA A 101 39.18 -26.94 17.12
C ALA A 101 38.90 -25.42 17.10
N ALA A 102 39.92 -24.60 17.34
CA ALA A 102 39.80 -23.15 17.24
C ALA A 102 39.50 -22.70 15.81
N VAL A 103 40.12 -23.34 14.80
CA VAL A 103 39.82 -23.07 13.38
C VAL A 103 38.37 -23.41 13.04
N LEU A 104 37.83 -24.52 13.57
CA LEU A 104 36.43 -24.90 13.37
C LEU A 104 35.47 -23.83 13.94
N ASP A 105 35.67 -23.42 15.19
CA ASP A 105 34.81 -22.44 15.85
C ASP A 105 34.97 -21.02 15.27
N LEU A 106 36.20 -20.59 14.98
CA LEU A 106 36.48 -19.28 14.39
C LEU A 106 36.09 -19.22 12.91
N GLY A 107 36.13 -20.34 12.19
CA GLY A 107 35.80 -20.42 10.77
C GLY A 107 34.37 -19.96 10.49
N GLY A 108 33.41 -20.36 11.33
CA GLY A 108 32.02 -19.92 11.25
C GLY A 108 31.86 -18.40 11.42
N VAL A 109 32.53 -17.83 12.43
CA VAL A 109 32.45 -16.40 12.75
C VAL A 109 33.19 -15.54 11.72
N ALA A 110 34.38 -15.96 11.29
CA ALA A 110 35.19 -15.25 10.30
C ALA A 110 34.49 -15.20 8.94
N THR A 111 33.95 -16.32 8.46
CA THR A 111 33.20 -16.37 7.19
C THR A 111 31.91 -15.56 7.25
N MET A 112 31.23 -15.56 8.40
CA MET A 112 30.08 -14.68 8.62
C MET A 112 30.45 -13.19 8.62
N ALA A 113 31.57 -12.82 9.24
CA ALA A 113 32.05 -11.44 9.22
C ALA A 113 32.38 -10.97 7.80
N ILE A 114 32.99 -11.83 6.97
CA ILE A 114 33.21 -11.55 5.54
C ILE A 114 31.88 -11.41 4.80
N ALA A 115 30.90 -12.30 5.08
CA ALA A 115 29.56 -12.20 4.50
C ALA A 115 28.90 -10.86 4.84
N ASP A 116 29.08 -10.36 6.07
CA ASP A 116 28.52 -9.10 6.50
C ASP A 116 29.16 -7.90 5.80
N TRP A 117 30.50 -7.91 5.69
CA TRP A 117 31.23 -6.90 4.94
C TRP A 117 30.77 -6.82 3.48
N ARG A 118 30.66 -7.96 2.77
CA ARG A 118 30.16 -8.01 1.38
C ARG A 118 28.71 -7.52 1.26
N ARG A 119 27.84 -7.87 2.20
CA ARG A 119 26.45 -7.37 2.22
C ARG A 119 26.36 -5.87 2.47
N SER A 120 27.34 -5.29 3.15
CA SER A 120 27.41 -3.84 3.32
C SER A 120 27.76 -3.09 2.02
N GLU A 121 28.29 -3.80 1.02
CA GLU A 121 28.59 -3.31 -0.34
C GLU A 121 27.46 -3.60 -1.34
N GLY A 122 26.36 -4.23 -0.90
CA GLY A 122 25.19 -4.54 -1.73
C GLY A 122 25.19 -5.94 -2.35
N GLU A 123 26.20 -6.77 -2.09
CA GLU A 123 26.20 -8.16 -2.53
C GLU A 123 25.29 -9.05 -1.66
N THR A 124 24.76 -10.15 -2.20
CA THR A 124 23.96 -11.11 -1.41
C THR A 124 24.81 -11.98 -0.48
N ALA A 125 26.10 -12.14 -0.78
CA ALA A 125 27.10 -12.89 -0.02
C ALA A 125 26.68 -14.34 0.36
N TRP A 126 25.87 -14.99 -0.47
CA TRP A 126 25.31 -16.32 -0.17
C TRP A 126 26.39 -17.37 0.10
N TYR A 127 27.47 -17.37 -0.68
CA TYR A 127 28.58 -18.31 -0.54
C TYR A 127 29.17 -18.29 0.88
N TRP A 128 29.47 -17.10 1.41
CA TRP A 128 30.07 -16.94 2.74
C TRP A 128 29.13 -17.33 3.87
N ARG A 129 27.81 -17.11 3.72
CA ARG A 129 26.81 -17.57 4.70
C ARG A 129 26.69 -19.08 4.73
N THR A 130 26.66 -19.71 3.55
CA THR A 130 26.64 -21.18 3.44
C THR A 130 27.91 -21.78 4.04
N LEU A 131 29.07 -21.21 3.75
CA LEU A 131 30.33 -21.67 4.32
C LEU A 131 30.35 -21.52 5.85
N SER A 132 29.82 -20.42 6.39
CA SER A 132 29.65 -20.22 7.83
C SER A 132 28.76 -21.28 8.48
N ALA A 133 27.62 -21.60 7.86
CA ALA A 133 26.73 -22.66 8.32
C ALA A 133 27.41 -24.04 8.29
N ILE A 134 28.23 -24.32 7.28
CA ILE A 134 29.01 -25.57 7.18
C ILE A 134 29.99 -25.67 8.35
N TRP A 135 30.77 -24.63 8.64
CA TRP A 135 31.71 -24.62 9.77
C TRP A 135 31.03 -24.94 11.10
N VAL A 136 29.91 -24.29 11.38
CA VAL A 136 29.14 -24.50 12.63
C VAL A 136 28.58 -25.91 12.68
N THR A 137 28.07 -26.42 11.56
CA THR A 137 27.54 -27.79 11.47
C THR A 137 28.64 -28.81 11.76
N LEU A 138 29.85 -28.60 11.24
CA LEU A 138 31.00 -29.46 11.52
C LEU A 138 31.40 -29.39 13.00
N ALA A 139 31.53 -28.20 13.58
CA ALA A 139 31.86 -28.01 14.99
C ALA A 139 30.85 -28.69 15.93
N VAL A 140 29.55 -28.46 15.69
CA VAL A 140 28.46 -29.12 16.44
C VAL A 140 28.47 -30.63 16.22
N GLY A 141 28.73 -31.08 14.99
CA GLY A 141 28.87 -32.49 14.65
C GLY A 141 29.97 -33.18 15.45
N VAL A 142 31.15 -32.58 15.54
CA VAL A 142 32.26 -33.11 16.38
C VAL A 142 31.81 -33.24 17.83
N ASN A 143 31.17 -32.23 18.39
CA ASN A 143 30.69 -32.27 19.78
C ASN A 143 29.62 -33.34 20.02
N VAL A 144 28.63 -33.42 19.12
CA VAL A 144 27.50 -34.36 19.27
C VAL A 144 27.95 -35.80 19.05
N LEU A 145 28.65 -36.09 17.96
CA LEU A 145 29.10 -37.44 17.63
C LEU A 145 30.24 -37.90 18.56
N GLY A 146 31.16 -36.99 18.91
CA GLY A 146 32.29 -37.29 19.80
C GLY A 146 31.86 -37.67 21.22
N HIS A 147 30.73 -37.13 21.69
CA HIS A 147 30.16 -37.47 22.99
C HIS A 147 28.91 -38.37 22.90
N ARG A 148 28.70 -39.10 21.81
CA ARG A 148 27.47 -39.89 21.59
C ARG A 148 27.16 -40.89 22.72
N HIS A 149 28.17 -41.34 23.47
CA HIS A 149 28.04 -42.24 24.60
C HIS A 149 27.66 -41.54 25.91
N GLN A 150 27.72 -40.21 25.94
CA GLN A 150 27.42 -39.35 27.08
C GLN A 150 26.39 -38.30 26.65
N LEU A 151 25.11 -38.68 26.61
CA LEU A 151 24.01 -37.87 26.09
C LEU A 151 23.99 -36.44 26.65
N LEU A 152 24.23 -36.27 27.95
CA LEU A 152 24.24 -34.96 28.59
C LEU A 152 25.34 -34.05 28.01
N LEU A 153 26.57 -34.55 27.85
CA LEU A 153 27.69 -33.78 27.27
C LEU A 153 27.47 -33.50 25.79
N SER A 154 26.96 -34.48 25.04
CA SER A 154 26.63 -34.34 23.62
C SER A 154 25.64 -33.19 23.39
N VAL A 155 24.55 -33.16 24.16
CA VAL A 155 23.53 -32.11 24.08
C VAL A 155 24.10 -30.77 24.57
N LEU A 156 24.80 -30.75 25.70
CA LEU A 156 25.32 -29.52 26.29
C LEU A 156 26.31 -28.80 25.37
N PHE A 157 27.35 -29.51 24.89
CA PHE A 157 28.36 -28.93 24.01
C PHE A 157 27.81 -28.60 22.62
N GLY A 158 26.87 -29.41 22.11
CA GLY A 158 26.16 -29.11 20.87
C GLY A 158 25.34 -27.82 20.96
N ILE A 159 24.54 -27.65 22.02
CA ILE A 159 23.74 -26.45 22.27
C ILE A 159 24.64 -25.22 22.41
N PHE A 160 25.76 -25.31 23.13
CA PHE A 160 26.67 -24.18 23.28
C PHE A 160 27.29 -23.74 21.95
N GLY A 161 27.65 -24.67 21.07
CA GLY A 161 28.11 -24.33 19.72
C GLY A 161 27.06 -23.58 18.90
N VAL A 162 25.81 -24.06 18.91
CA VAL A 162 24.70 -23.38 18.22
C VAL A 162 24.40 -22.01 18.83
N LEU A 163 24.41 -21.90 20.16
CA LEU A 163 24.14 -20.65 20.86
C LEU A 163 25.23 -19.59 20.59
N ALA A 164 26.51 -19.99 20.63
CA ALA A 164 27.63 -19.12 20.29
C ALA A 164 27.47 -18.57 18.86
N PHE A 165 27.13 -19.45 17.90
CA PHE A 165 26.89 -19.03 16.53
C PHE A 165 25.69 -18.09 16.39
N ALA A 166 24.56 -18.42 17.00
CA ALA A 166 23.36 -17.58 16.95
C ALA A 166 23.60 -16.18 17.55
N MET A 167 24.36 -16.09 18.65
CA MET A 167 24.76 -14.81 19.24
C MET A 167 25.68 -14.01 18.33
N ALA A 168 26.67 -14.66 17.71
CA ALA A 168 27.55 -14.02 16.75
C ALA A 168 26.73 -13.47 15.55
N LEU A 169 25.77 -14.26 15.05
CA LEU A 169 24.85 -13.85 13.98
C LEU A 169 24.04 -12.62 14.39
N GLY A 170 23.43 -12.64 15.58
CA GLY A 170 22.69 -11.51 16.11
C GLY A 170 23.55 -10.24 16.24
N HIS A 171 24.79 -10.38 16.71
CA HIS A 171 25.73 -9.27 16.84
C HIS A 171 26.10 -8.66 15.49
N THR A 172 26.39 -9.49 14.47
CA THR A 172 26.72 -8.98 13.12
C THR A 172 25.55 -8.25 12.47
N GLU A 173 24.32 -8.78 12.54
CA GLU A 173 23.14 -8.09 12.00
C GLU A 173 22.85 -6.77 12.73
N ALA A 174 23.06 -6.71 14.05
CA ALA A 174 22.95 -5.47 14.82
C ALA A 174 23.96 -4.42 14.35
N ARG A 175 25.24 -4.81 14.19
CA ARG A 175 26.30 -3.92 13.70
C ARG A 175 26.02 -3.43 12.29
N ARG A 176 25.55 -4.31 11.39
CA ARG A 176 25.13 -3.94 10.04
C ARG A 176 23.99 -2.93 10.07
N ARG A 177 22.97 -3.16 10.90
CA ARG A 177 21.85 -2.22 11.04
C ARG A 177 22.34 -0.85 11.52
N ASP A 178 23.25 -0.82 12.50
CA ASP A 178 23.80 0.44 13.01
C ASP A 178 24.70 1.15 11.98
N ALA A 179 25.45 0.39 11.16
CA ALA A 179 26.19 0.94 10.02
C ALA A 179 25.26 1.52 8.94
N LEU A 180 24.13 0.87 8.66
CA LEU A 180 23.10 1.39 7.75
C LEU A 180 22.39 2.63 8.33
N LYS A 181 22.18 2.70 9.66
CA LYS A 181 21.66 3.91 10.32
C LYS A 181 22.61 5.07 10.13
N ALA A 182 23.90 4.85 10.39
CA ALA A 182 24.92 5.89 10.26
C ALA A 182 25.02 6.44 8.82
N LYS A 183 24.79 5.59 7.81
CA LYS A 183 24.78 6.00 6.39
C LYS A 183 23.45 6.60 5.93
N GLY A 184 22.41 6.65 6.79
CA GLY A 184 21.07 7.10 6.40
C GLY A 184 20.37 6.17 5.38
N LEU A 185 20.86 4.94 5.20
CA LEU A 185 20.39 3.99 4.19
C LEU A 185 19.32 3.02 4.72
N LEU A 186 18.86 3.22 5.96
CA LEU A 186 17.78 2.38 6.49
C LEU A 186 16.45 2.80 5.88
N PRO A 187 15.70 1.84 5.29
CA PRO A 187 14.31 2.06 4.95
C PRO A 187 13.58 2.61 6.17
N ARG A 188 12.59 3.49 5.93
CA ARG A 188 11.74 4.00 7.02
C ARG A 188 11.24 2.81 7.83
N PRO A 189 11.36 2.86 9.17
CA PRO A 189 10.92 1.75 10.00
C PRO A 189 9.45 1.49 9.69
N LYS A 190 9.12 0.24 9.36
CA LYS A 190 7.74 -0.15 9.11
C LYS A 190 6.88 0.29 10.31
N PRO A 191 5.72 0.92 10.07
CA PRO A 191 4.81 1.29 11.14
C PRO A 191 4.41 0.04 11.93
N ARG A 192 4.34 0.15 13.25
CA ARG A 192 3.85 -0.95 14.11
C ARG A 192 2.38 -0.74 14.39
N TYR A 193 1.55 -1.51 13.70
CA TYR A 193 0.13 -1.66 14.02
C TYR A 193 -0.06 -2.75 15.08
N ASP A 194 -1.16 -2.64 15.83
CA ASP A 194 -1.54 -3.59 16.86
C ASP A 194 -1.71 -5.00 16.28
N ASP A 195 -1.28 -6.02 17.02
CA ASP A 195 -1.30 -7.42 16.56
C ASP A 195 -2.73 -7.92 16.38
N ASP A 196 -3.67 -7.41 17.18
CA ASP A 196 -5.09 -7.69 17.02
C ASP A 196 -5.63 -7.16 15.69
N VAL A 197 -5.22 -5.94 15.29
CA VAL A 197 -5.60 -5.35 14.00
C VAL A 197 -4.98 -6.13 12.86
N ARG A 198 -3.70 -6.51 12.98
CA ARG A 198 -3.00 -7.33 11.98
C ARG A 198 -3.67 -8.70 11.79
N LYS A 199 -4.16 -9.32 12.86
CA LYS A 199 -4.85 -10.60 12.80
C LYS A 199 -6.23 -10.49 12.17
N LYS A 200 -6.97 -9.41 12.46
CA LYS A 200 -8.32 -9.17 11.92
C LYS A 200 -8.30 -8.70 10.47
N GLU A 201 -7.35 -7.84 10.09
CA GLU A 201 -7.30 -7.15 8.80
C GLU A 201 -5.90 -7.23 8.16
N PRO A 202 -5.41 -8.43 7.78
CA PRO A 202 -4.03 -8.61 7.33
C PRO A 202 -3.70 -7.90 6.01
N ASP A 203 -4.66 -7.81 5.09
CA ASP A 203 -4.47 -7.13 3.81
C ASP A 203 -4.44 -5.61 3.95
N VAL A 204 -5.29 -5.06 4.83
CA VAL A 204 -5.31 -3.62 5.17
C VAL A 204 -3.98 -3.22 5.79
N VAL A 205 -3.48 -4.00 6.76
CA VAL A 205 -2.21 -3.70 7.43
C VAL A 205 -1.03 -3.79 6.45
N ARG A 206 -1.01 -4.78 5.54
CA ARG A 206 0.01 -4.86 4.49
C ARG A 206 0.00 -3.63 3.58
N LEU A 207 -1.18 -3.17 3.16
CA LEU A 207 -1.31 -1.98 2.33
C LEU A 207 -0.95 -0.71 3.10
N ALA A 208 -1.35 -0.59 4.36
CA ALA A 208 -0.99 0.54 5.22
C ALA A 208 0.52 0.62 5.47
N GLU A 209 1.19 -0.52 5.65
CA GLU A 209 2.66 -0.58 5.72
C GLU A 209 3.30 -0.07 4.43
N HIS A 210 2.77 -0.47 3.26
CA HIS A 210 3.25 0.03 1.96
C HIS A 210 3.04 1.54 1.81
N LEU A 211 1.86 2.06 2.18
CA LEU A 211 1.55 3.49 2.11
C LEU A 211 2.50 4.35 2.95
N VAL A 212 2.88 3.88 4.14
CA VAL A 212 3.81 4.62 5.01
C VAL A 212 5.25 4.56 4.48
N VAL A 213 5.67 3.39 3.99
CA VAL A 213 7.06 3.18 3.56
C VAL A 213 7.34 3.83 2.20
N GLU A 214 6.48 3.60 1.21
CA GLU A 214 6.69 4.01 -0.18
C GLU A 214 6.08 5.37 -0.49
N GLU A 215 4.82 5.59 -0.08
CA GLU A 215 4.08 6.83 -0.39
C GLU A 215 4.26 7.91 0.69
N GLY A 216 4.86 7.56 1.83
CA GLY A 216 5.23 8.51 2.89
C GLY A 216 4.06 9.07 3.70
N TYR A 217 2.93 8.37 3.75
CA TYR A 217 1.80 8.74 4.61
C TYR A 217 2.13 8.56 6.09
N ASP A 218 1.44 9.32 6.94
CA ASP A 218 1.45 9.10 8.39
C ASP A 218 0.79 7.75 8.75
N GLN A 219 1.26 7.14 9.84
CA GLN A 219 0.87 5.79 10.25
C GLN A 219 -0.66 5.59 10.39
N TRP A 220 -1.34 6.45 11.16
CA TRP A 220 -2.77 6.26 11.41
C TRP A 220 -3.65 6.60 10.21
N PRO A 221 -3.45 7.74 9.52
CA PRO A 221 -4.16 8.03 8.27
C PRO A 221 -3.95 6.96 7.18
N ALA A 222 -2.77 6.35 7.11
CA ALA A 222 -2.50 5.28 6.16
C ALA A 222 -3.37 4.03 6.40
N LEU A 223 -3.71 3.73 7.66
CA LEU A 223 -4.56 2.60 8.00
C LEU A 223 -6.00 2.81 7.53
N ASP A 224 -6.55 4.00 7.73
CA ASP A 224 -7.91 4.32 7.28
C ASP A 224 -7.99 4.38 5.76
N LEU A 225 -6.99 5.00 5.12
CA LEU A 225 -6.88 5.00 3.65
C LEU A 225 -6.76 3.57 3.10
N ALA A 226 -5.99 2.70 3.76
CA ALA A 226 -5.88 1.30 3.36
C ALA A 226 -7.22 0.56 3.48
N ARG A 227 -7.99 0.79 4.56
CA ARG A 227 -9.33 0.21 4.72
C ARG A 227 -10.26 0.63 3.58
N GLU A 228 -10.26 1.91 3.23
CA GLU A 228 -11.07 2.44 2.13
C GLU A 228 -10.66 1.85 0.78
N ARG A 229 -9.35 1.78 0.49
CA ARG A 229 -8.85 1.17 -0.76
C ARG A 229 -9.22 -0.31 -0.85
N VAL A 230 -9.03 -1.08 0.24
CA VAL A 230 -9.40 -2.51 0.27
C VAL A 230 -10.90 -2.71 0.08
N LYS A 231 -11.75 -1.90 0.74
CA LYS A 231 -13.21 -1.95 0.56
C LYS A 231 -13.61 -1.62 -0.87
N THR A 232 -13.03 -0.57 -1.46
CA THR A 232 -13.30 -0.15 -2.84
C THR A 232 -12.96 -1.25 -3.83
N VAL A 233 -11.80 -1.91 -3.67
CA VAL A 233 -11.40 -3.05 -4.51
C VAL A 233 -12.38 -4.22 -4.32
N ALA A 234 -12.72 -4.56 -3.08
CA ALA A 234 -13.68 -5.64 -2.81
C ALA A 234 -15.07 -5.38 -3.42
N HIS A 235 -15.56 -4.14 -3.35
CA HIS A 235 -16.83 -3.75 -3.99
C HIS A 235 -16.75 -3.84 -5.51
N ARG A 236 -15.67 -3.36 -6.12
CA ARG A 236 -15.43 -3.46 -7.56
C ARG A 236 -15.42 -4.92 -8.01
N ASP A 237 -14.72 -5.79 -7.29
CA ASP A 237 -14.61 -7.21 -7.63
C ASP A 237 -15.96 -7.93 -7.50
N ALA A 238 -16.72 -7.63 -6.44
CA ALA A 238 -18.07 -8.16 -6.26
C ALA A 238 -19.02 -7.70 -7.38
N LEU A 239 -18.95 -6.42 -7.76
CA LEU A 239 -19.76 -5.87 -8.86
C LEU A 239 -19.38 -6.50 -10.21
N ALA A 240 -18.09 -6.66 -10.48
CA ALA A 240 -17.61 -7.33 -11.69
C ALA A 240 -18.11 -8.78 -11.76
N ALA A 241 -18.06 -9.51 -10.63
CA ALA A 241 -18.59 -10.87 -10.53
C ALA A 241 -20.11 -10.93 -10.76
N TYR A 242 -20.85 -9.99 -10.17
CA TYR A 242 -22.29 -9.88 -10.37
C TYR A 242 -22.64 -9.60 -11.83
N LEU A 243 -22.01 -8.59 -12.45
CA LEU A 243 -22.22 -8.24 -13.86
C LEU A 243 -21.93 -9.42 -14.79
N LYS A 244 -20.86 -10.17 -14.52
CA LYS A 244 -20.55 -11.41 -15.25
C LYS A 244 -21.66 -12.45 -15.12
N SER A 245 -22.16 -12.68 -13.90
CA SER A 245 -23.23 -13.65 -13.66
C SER A 245 -24.54 -13.25 -14.37
N GLU A 246 -24.90 -11.98 -14.35
CA GLU A 246 -26.13 -11.47 -14.95
C GLU A 246 -26.07 -11.51 -16.49
N LEU A 247 -24.94 -11.12 -17.09
CA LEU A 247 -24.73 -11.24 -18.53
C LEU A 247 -24.77 -12.70 -19.01
N THR A 248 -24.20 -13.62 -18.21
CA THR A 248 -24.27 -15.06 -18.51
C THR A 248 -25.71 -15.56 -18.45
N ARG A 249 -26.49 -15.11 -17.47
CA ARG A 249 -27.91 -15.49 -17.32
C ARG A 249 -28.78 -14.98 -18.46
N MET A 250 -28.59 -13.72 -18.89
CA MET A 250 -29.34 -13.13 -20.01
C MET A 250 -29.12 -13.88 -21.33
N HIS A 251 -27.93 -14.47 -21.53
CA HIS A 251 -27.58 -15.19 -22.75
C HIS A 251 -27.58 -16.72 -22.56
N ALA A 252 -28.24 -17.23 -21.51
CA ALA A 252 -28.29 -18.66 -21.20
C ALA A 252 -28.95 -19.50 -22.31
N GLY A 253 -29.77 -18.90 -23.17
CA GLY A 253 -30.38 -19.56 -24.33
C GLY A 253 -29.44 -19.78 -25.51
N ASP A 254 -28.27 -19.12 -25.55
CA ASP A 254 -27.33 -19.19 -26.67
C ASP A 254 -25.88 -19.24 -26.16
N GLY A 255 -25.44 -20.44 -25.78
CA GLY A 255 -24.19 -20.66 -25.04
C GLY A 255 -22.92 -20.19 -25.77
N ALA A 256 -22.94 -20.16 -27.11
CA ALA A 256 -21.84 -19.62 -27.90
C ALA A 256 -21.73 -18.09 -27.75
N LEU A 257 -22.86 -17.39 -27.79
CA LEU A 257 -22.93 -15.94 -27.61
C LEU A 257 -22.55 -15.53 -26.19
N ALA A 258 -23.01 -16.28 -25.18
CA ALA A 258 -22.62 -16.08 -23.79
C ALA A 258 -21.10 -16.20 -23.59
N GLY A 259 -20.47 -17.20 -24.20
CA GLY A 259 -19.01 -17.39 -24.15
C GLY A 259 -18.23 -16.25 -24.78
N ILE A 260 -18.68 -15.75 -25.94
CA ILE A 260 -18.05 -14.61 -26.64
C ILE A 260 -18.20 -13.33 -25.82
N VAL A 261 -19.41 -13.03 -25.32
CA VAL A 261 -19.69 -11.82 -24.55
C VAL A 261 -18.93 -11.82 -23.23
N VAL A 262 -18.90 -12.94 -22.51
CA VAL A 262 -18.15 -13.07 -21.25
C VAL A 262 -16.64 -13.02 -21.50
N GLY A 263 -16.14 -13.58 -22.60
CA GLY A 263 -14.73 -13.55 -22.96
C GLY A 263 -14.24 -12.16 -23.41
N ALA A 264 -15.10 -11.39 -24.08
CA ALA A 264 -14.76 -10.06 -24.61
C ALA A 264 -14.95 -8.92 -23.59
N THR A 265 -15.81 -9.11 -22.58
CA THR A 265 -16.15 -8.04 -21.63
C THR A 265 -15.12 -7.91 -20.52
N ARG A 266 -14.54 -6.71 -20.38
CA ARG A 266 -13.71 -6.33 -19.23
C ARG A 266 -14.59 -5.90 -18.06
N PHE A 267 -15.08 -6.87 -17.30
CA PHE A 267 -16.03 -6.66 -16.19
C PHE A 267 -15.51 -5.71 -15.11
N ASP A 268 -14.20 -5.60 -14.96
CA ASP A 268 -13.54 -4.73 -14.01
C ASP A 268 -13.65 -3.25 -14.41
N LEU A 269 -13.54 -2.94 -15.71
CA LEU A 269 -13.80 -1.58 -16.22
C LEU A 269 -15.27 -1.24 -16.27
N LEU A 270 -16.13 -2.22 -16.57
CA LEU A 270 -17.57 -2.02 -16.50
C LEU A 270 -18.00 -1.72 -15.05
N ALA A 271 -17.43 -2.42 -14.07
CA ALA A 271 -17.64 -2.12 -12.66
C ALA A 271 -17.16 -0.70 -12.29
N ASP A 272 -15.97 -0.29 -12.75
CA ASP A 272 -15.47 1.10 -12.56
C ASP A 272 -16.46 2.13 -13.15
N GLN A 273 -16.96 1.90 -14.37
CA GLN A 273 -17.90 2.79 -15.04
C GLN A 273 -19.25 2.89 -14.29
N VAL A 274 -19.76 1.75 -13.81
CA VAL A 274 -21.00 1.68 -13.03
C VAL A 274 -20.82 2.39 -11.68
N MET A 275 -19.69 2.16 -11.00
CA MET A 275 -19.36 2.88 -9.77
C MET A 275 -19.23 4.39 -9.99
N ALA A 276 -18.66 4.82 -11.12
CA ALA A 276 -18.52 6.24 -11.45
C ALA A 276 -19.86 6.93 -11.77
N GLN A 277 -20.87 6.19 -12.24
CA GLN A 277 -22.22 6.72 -12.49
C GLN A 277 -23.09 6.80 -11.23
N PHE A 278 -22.72 6.08 -10.17
CA PHE A 278 -23.48 6.07 -8.92
C PHE A 278 -23.09 7.28 -8.06
N ASP A 279 -23.91 8.33 -8.09
CA ASP A 279 -23.73 9.52 -7.23
C ASP A 279 -24.14 9.21 -5.77
N LEU A 280 -23.25 8.55 -5.03
CA LEU A 280 -23.42 8.27 -3.61
C LEU A 280 -23.60 9.55 -2.78
N GLY A 281 -22.98 10.67 -3.19
CA GLY A 281 -23.13 11.96 -2.51
C GLY A 281 -24.53 12.53 -2.65
N GLY A 282 -25.09 12.47 -3.86
CA GLY A 282 -26.47 12.84 -4.15
C GLY A 282 -27.48 11.96 -3.40
N TRP A 283 -27.23 10.64 -3.35
CA TRP A 283 -28.08 9.71 -2.57
C TRP A 283 -28.00 9.97 -1.07
N ALA A 284 -26.81 10.20 -0.51
CA ALA A 284 -26.65 10.52 0.90
C ALA A 284 -27.33 11.84 1.27
N ALA A 285 -27.23 12.86 0.42
CA ALA A 285 -27.93 14.12 0.58
C ALA A 285 -29.45 13.93 0.54
N TYR A 286 -29.96 13.14 -0.40
CA TYR A 286 -31.39 12.82 -0.52
C TYR A 286 -31.92 12.03 0.69
N ILE A 287 -31.18 11.04 1.18
CA ILE A 287 -31.59 10.29 2.37
C ILE A 287 -31.51 11.21 3.61
N GLY A 288 -30.50 12.08 3.69
CA GLY A 288 -30.38 13.08 4.75
C GLY A 288 -31.55 14.06 4.80
N THR A 289 -32.14 14.42 3.65
CA THR A 289 -33.35 15.26 3.65
C THR A 289 -34.60 14.51 4.13
N GLN A 290 -34.68 13.19 3.89
CA GLN A 290 -35.78 12.34 4.36
C GLN A 290 -35.69 12.02 5.86
N MET A 291 -34.48 11.97 6.42
CA MET A 291 -34.25 11.76 7.86
C MET A 291 -34.36 13.06 8.68
N ARG A 292 -34.61 14.20 8.03
CA ARG A 292 -34.80 15.46 8.75
C ARG A 292 -36.16 15.42 9.44
N PRO A 293 -36.24 15.64 10.77
CA PRO A 293 -37.52 15.61 11.48
C PRO A 293 -38.48 16.64 10.87
N PRO A 294 -39.79 16.33 10.79
CA PRO A 294 -40.77 17.28 10.27
C PRO A 294 -40.68 18.56 11.11
N ALA A 295 -40.51 19.70 10.44
CA ALA A 295 -40.60 20.98 11.11
C ALA A 295 -42.01 21.10 11.69
N ASP A 296 -42.12 21.43 12.98
CA ASP A 296 -43.38 21.74 13.64
C ASP A 296 -44.06 22.86 12.87
N SER A 297 -45.06 22.50 12.07
CA SER A 297 -45.96 23.44 11.42
C SER A 297 -47.26 23.45 12.20
N ASP A 298 -47.41 24.47 13.04
CA ASP A 298 -48.70 24.87 13.62
C ASP A 298 -49.67 25.28 12.50
N SER A 299 -50.91 24.79 12.63
CA SER A 299 -52.18 25.30 12.08
C SER A 299 -52.67 24.90 10.67
N PRO A 300 -54.01 24.82 10.45
CA PRO A 300 -54.65 23.53 10.13
C PRO A 300 -55.49 23.51 8.83
N GLU A 301 -56.00 22.30 8.55
CA GLU A 301 -57.11 21.94 7.66
C GLU A 301 -56.99 22.23 6.15
N HIS A 302 -56.60 21.19 5.40
CA HIS A 302 -57.28 20.88 4.16
C HIS A 302 -57.43 19.37 4.00
N THR A 303 -58.68 18.92 3.93
CA THR A 303 -59.10 17.57 3.58
C THR A 303 -58.61 17.20 2.18
N GLY A 304 -57.88 16.10 2.06
CA GLY A 304 -57.50 15.51 0.79
C GLY A 304 -56.83 14.16 1.01
N ASP A 305 -57.60 13.08 0.86
CA ASP A 305 -57.18 11.67 1.00
C ASP A 305 -56.18 11.22 -0.09
N ASP A 306 -55.50 12.15 -0.78
CA ASP A 306 -54.56 11.92 -1.88
C ASP A 306 -53.08 11.99 -1.43
N ASP A 307 -52.77 12.63 -0.30
CA ASP A 307 -51.38 12.86 0.16
C ASP A 307 -50.77 11.65 0.90
N ALA A 308 -51.60 10.81 1.52
CA ALA A 308 -51.17 9.58 2.18
C ALA A 308 -50.71 8.53 1.15
N ASP A 309 -51.40 8.46 0.01
CA ASP A 309 -51.10 7.53 -1.09
C ASP A 309 -49.85 7.99 -1.87
N LEU A 310 -49.64 9.32 -1.99
CA LEU A 310 -48.43 9.90 -2.57
C LEU A 310 -47.19 9.70 -1.69
N SER A 311 -47.31 9.80 -0.37
CA SER A 311 -46.20 9.61 0.57
C SER A 311 -45.72 8.15 0.61
N ALA A 312 -46.65 7.19 0.54
CA ALA A 312 -46.33 5.76 0.36
C ALA A 312 -45.67 5.49 -1.01
N LEU A 313 -46.09 6.19 -2.06
CA LEU A 313 -45.49 6.16 -3.40
C LEU A 313 -44.10 6.80 -3.49
N LEU A 314 -43.78 7.73 -2.59
CA LEU A 314 -42.49 8.39 -2.48
C LEU A 314 -41.47 7.56 -1.68
N ALA A 315 -41.93 6.53 -0.96
CA ALA A 315 -41.11 5.57 -0.22
C ALA A 315 -40.69 4.34 -1.04
N SER A 316 -41.15 4.19 -2.29
CA SER A 316 -40.84 2.99 -3.10
C SER A 316 -39.47 3.06 -3.80
N ALA A 317 -38.86 1.89 -3.97
CA ALA A 317 -37.51 1.70 -4.48
C ALA A 317 -37.26 2.35 -5.87
N PRO A 318 -36.01 2.72 -6.22
CA PRO A 318 -35.67 3.42 -7.47
C PRO A 318 -36.16 2.75 -8.77
N GLY A 319 -36.45 1.45 -8.75
CA GLY A 319 -37.03 0.74 -9.89
C GLY A 319 -38.41 1.27 -10.31
N ASP A 320 -39.25 1.71 -9.37
CA ASP A 320 -40.58 2.25 -9.69
C ASP A 320 -40.49 3.67 -10.25
N LEU A 321 -39.49 4.44 -9.82
CA LEU A 321 -39.21 5.78 -10.38
C LEU A 321 -38.80 5.67 -11.85
N LEU A 322 -37.94 4.70 -12.19
CA LEU A 322 -37.53 4.46 -13.58
C LEU A 322 -38.64 3.88 -14.45
N ARG A 323 -39.57 3.08 -13.88
CA ARG A 323 -40.72 2.52 -14.61
C ARG A 323 -41.77 3.55 -15.02
N ARG A 324 -41.83 4.68 -14.31
CA ARG A 324 -42.82 5.75 -14.56
C ARG A 324 -42.33 6.84 -15.52
N ILE A 325 -41.04 6.85 -15.85
CA ILE A 325 -40.51 7.73 -16.88
C ILE A 325 -40.84 7.09 -18.24
N PRO A 326 -41.40 7.85 -19.20
CA PRO A 326 -41.70 7.28 -20.51
C PRO A 326 -40.45 6.67 -21.15
N SER A 327 -40.57 5.42 -21.58
CA SER A 327 -39.50 4.68 -22.26
C SER A 327 -39.48 4.94 -23.76
N GLN A 328 -40.62 5.37 -24.33
CA GLN A 328 -40.72 5.78 -25.73
C GLN A 328 -40.10 7.16 -25.93
N ALA A 329 -39.36 7.33 -27.02
CA ALA A 329 -38.61 8.56 -27.29
C ALA A 329 -39.54 9.80 -27.43
N GLU A 330 -40.69 9.62 -28.08
CA GLU A 330 -41.65 10.70 -28.35
C GLU A 330 -42.26 11.27 -27.06
N ASP A 331 -42.77 10.39 -26.18
CA ASP A 331 -43.31 10.77 -24.89
C ASP A 331 -42.25 11.39 -23.97
N TYR A 332 -41.03 10.88 -24.04
CA TYR A 332 -39.90 11.38 -23.26
C TYR A 332 -39.48 12.79 -23.71
N ASP A 333 -39.43 13.04 -25.02
CA ASP A 333 -39.13 14.38 -25.55
C ASP A 333 -40.24 15.38 -25.23
N GLN A 334 -41.50 14.94 -25.20
CA GLN A 334 -42.60 15.78 -24.71
C GLN A 334 -42.37 16.20 -23.25
N TRP A 335 -41.97 15.27 -22.38
CA TRP A 335 -41.63 15.57 -20.99
C TRP A 335 -40.44 16.52 -20.86
N ARG A 336 -39.42 16.37 -21.71
CA ARG A 336 -38.27 17.28 -21.74
C ARG A 336 -38.65 18.68 -22.18
N TRP A 337 -39.50 18.81 -23.18
CA TRP A 337 -40.00 20.11 -23.64
C TRP A 337 -40.84 20.80 -22.55
N LEU A 338 -41.73 20.07 -21.88
CA LEU A 338 -42.49 20.57 -20.74
C LEU A 338 -41.58 21.03 -19.60
N TRP A 339 -40.56 20.24 -19.27
CA TRP A 339 -39.57 20.60 -18.26
C TRP A 339 -38.76 21.85 -18.64
N ALA A 340 -38.34 21.98 -19.91
CA ALA A 340 -37.62 23.15 -20.38
C ALA A 340 -38.46 24.44 -20.23
N LYS A 341 -39.78 24.35 -20.45
CA LYS A 341 -40.71 25.46 -20.21
C LYS A 341 -40.82 25.80 -18.72
N MET A 342 -41.00 24.81 -17.84
CA MET A 342 -41.03 25.02 -16.39
C MET A 342 -39.73 25.64 -15.86
N LYS A 343 -38.59 25.31 -16.47
CA LYS A 343 -37.28 25.87 -16.07
C LYS A 343 -37.12 27.34 -16.47
N THR A 344 -37.81 27.77 -17.52
CA THR A 344 -37.77 29.15 -18.01
C THR A 344 -38.57 30.10 -17.11
N ASP A 345 -39.64 29.61 -16.49
CA ASP A 345 -40.41 30.34 -15.49
C ASP A 345 -40.58 29.53 -14.19
N PRO A 346 -39.61 29.61 -13.26
CA PRO A 346 -39.65 28.84 -12.02
C PRO A 346 -40.74 29.29 -11.04
N ALA A 347 -41.33 30.48 -11.24
CA ALA A 347 -42.37 31.04 -10.39
C ALA A 347 -43.78 30.53 -10.75
N VAL A 348 -43.95 29.89 -11.91
CA VAL A 348 -45.22 29.27 -12.31
C VAL A 348 -45.61 28.15 -11.32
N LYS A 349 -46.86 28.25 -10.85
CA LYS A 349 -47.51 27.22 -10.04
C LYS A 349 -47.78 25.97 -10.88
N VAL A 350 -47.60 24.80 -10.30
CA VAL A 350 -47.70 23.51 -11.00
C VAL A 350 -49.11 23.29 -11.53
N GLU A 351 -50.12 23.77 -10.82
CA GLU A 351 -51.54 23.66 -11.15
C GLU A 351 -51.89 24.51 -12.37
N ASP A 352 -51.32 25.71 -12.47
CA ASP A 352 -51.53 26.62 -13.60
C ASP A 352 -50.81 26.09 -14.85
N PHE A 353 -49.58 25.57 -14.69
CA PHE A 353 -48.86 24.89 -15.76
C PHE A 353 -49.59 23.65 -16.28
N ALA A 354 -50.16 22.85 -15.36
CA ALA A 354 -50.91 21.66 -15.71
C ALA A 354 -52.15 22.01 -16.54
N ARG A 355 -52.86 23.08 -16.15
CA ARG A 355 -54.03 23.60 -16.88
C ARG A 355 -53.66 24.11 -18.26
N GLU A 356 -52.57 24.87 -18.37
CA GLU A 356 -52.09 25.43 -19.66
C GLU A 356 -51.71 24.34 -20.66
N HIS A 357 -51.16 23.22 -20.18
CA HIS A 357 -50.64 22.14 -21.02
C HIS A 357 -51.53 20.89 -21.07
N ASN A 358 -52.78 20.97 -20.59
CA ASN A 358 -53.72 19.84 -20.53
C ASN A 358 -53.13 18.59 -19.85
N LEU A 359 -52.34 18.80 -18.78
CA LEU A 359 -51.75 17.74 -17.97
C LEU A 359 -52.55 17.56 -16.69
N SER A 360 -52.47 16.37 -16.10
CA SER A 360 -52.89 16.23 -14.69
C SER A 360 -51.91 17.00 -13.78
N PRO A 361 -52.37 17.65 -12.69
CA PRO A 361 -51.48 18.29 -11.71
C PRO A 361 -50.39 17.34 -11.20
N ARG A 362 -50.75 16.07 -11.00
CA ARG A 362 -49.85 14.99 -10.60
C ARG A 362 -48.72 14.75 -11.62
N GLN A 363 -49.04 14.74 -12.90
CA GLN A 363 -48.05 14.57 -13.98
C GLN A 363 -47.12 15.78 -14.08
N ALA A 364 -47.64 17.01 -13.97
CA ALA A 364 -46.82 18.21 -13.95
C ALA A 364 -45.87 18.24 -12.74
N TYR A 365 -46.35 17.88 -11.55
CA TYR A 365 -45.51 17.76 -10.36
C TYR A 365 -44.39 16.72 -10.54
N TRP A 366 -44.73 15.58 -11.15
CA TRP A 366 -43.78 14.53 -11.42
C TRP A 366 -42.71 14.96 -12.43
N ILE A 367 -43.09 15.63 -13.53
CA ILE A 367 -42.14 16.19 -14.50
C ILE A 367 -41.20 17.20 -13.82
N ARG A 368 -41.71 18.10 -12.98
CA ARG A 368 -40.90 19.07 -12.22
C ARG A 368 -39.88 18.37 -11.32
N LYS A 369 -40.28 17.29 -10.65
CA LYS A 369 -39.42 16.52 -9.75
C LYS A 369 -38.35 15.69 -10.50
N VAL A 370 -38.73 14.97 -11.55
CA VAL A 370 -37.80 14.20 -12.40
C VAL A 370 -36.81 15.13 -13.13
N GLY A 371 -37.29 16.30 -13.54
CA GLY A 371 -36.46 17.38 -14.09
C GLY A 371 -35.46 17.95 -13.07
N GLY A 372 -35.89 18.16 -11.82
CA GLY A 372 -35.03 18.59 -10.72
C GLY A 372 -33.90 17.58 -10.39
N LEU A 373 -34.14 16.29 -10.62
CA LEU A 373 -33.15 15.22 -10.54
C LEU A 373 -32.22 15.14 -11.76
N ARG A 374 -32.33 16.08 -12.72
CA ARG A 374 -31.56 16.14 -13.97
C ARG A 374 -31.72 14.90 -14.87
N LEU A 375 -32.75 14.09 -14.62
CA LEU A 375 -33.00 12.90 -15.41
C LEU A 375 -33.49 13.23 -16.82
N LEU A 376 -34.09 14.41 -17.02
CA LEU A 376 -34.59 14.94 -18.30
C LEU A 376 -33.54 15.78 -19.07
N ASP A 377 -32.34 15.98 -18.53
CA ASP A 377 -31.30 16.80 -19.19
C ASP A 377 -30.72 16.10 -20.44
N SER A 378 -30.82 14.77 -20.51
CA SER A 378 -30.37 13.94 -21.63
C SER A 378 -31.45 13.75 -22.69
N HIS A 379 -31.05 13.73 -23.97
CA HIS A 379 -31.94 13.40 -25.10
C HIS A 379 -32.31 11.91 -25.19
N LEU A 380 -31.56 11.05 -24.52
CA LEU A 380 -31.90 9.64 -24.39
C LEU A 380 -32.65 9.39 -23.07
N PRO A 381 -33.78 8.64 -23.09
CA PRO A 381 -34.44 8.22 -21.86
C PRO A 381 -33.49 7.39 -20.98
N PRO A 382 -33.62 7.43 -19.65
CA PRO A 382 -32.71 6.74 -18.72
C PRO A 382 -32.50 5.26 -19.05
N VAL A 383 -33.56 4.55 -19.42
CA VAL A 383 -33.49 3.13 -19.82
C VAL A 383 -32.70 2.96 -21.12
N ALA A 384 -32.92 3.83 -22.12
CA ALA A 384 -32.17 3.79 -23.37
C ALA A 384 -30.70 4.17 -23.16
N ARG A 385 -30.36 5.03 -22.19
CA ARG A 385 -28.96 5.30 -21.83
C ARG A 385 -28.28 4.08 -21.25
N LEU A 386 -28.94 3.36 -20.35
CA LEU A 386 -28.41 2.12 -19.79
C LEU A 386 -28.18 1.07 -20.89
N LEU A 387 -29.13 0.95 -21.83
CA LEU A 387 -29.00 0.07 -22.99
C LEU A 387 -27.92 0.55 -23.97
N HIS A 388 -27.79 1.85 -24.20
CA HIS A 388 -26.75 2.41 -25.06
C HIS A 388 -25.37 2.21 -24.45
N VAL A 389 -25.19 2.45 -23.16
CA VAL A 389 -23.93 2.17 -22.44
C VAL A 389 -23.62 0.67 -22.49
N ALA A 390 -24.63 -0.20 -22.30
CA ALA A 390 -24.45 -1.64 -22.44
C ALA A 390 -24.06 -2.04 -23.87
N LYS A 391 -24.65 -1.42 -24.89
CA LYS A 391 -24.40 -1.70 -26.31
C LYS A 391 -23.06 -1.14 -26.79
N SER A 392 -22.70 0.06 -26.38
CA SER A 392 -21.40 0.68 -26.66
C SER A 392 -20.26 -0.04 -25.96
N ALA A 393 -20.51 -0.66 -24.80
CA ALA A 393 -19.56 -1.55 -24.15
C ALA A 393 -19.36 -2.89 -24.90
N THR A 394 -20.22 -3.22 -25.86
CA THR A 394 -20.13 -4.42 -26.72
C THR A 394 -19.65 -4.14 -28.16
N ASP A 395 -19.37 -2.88 -28.51
CA ASP A 395 -18.98 -2.47 -29.88
C ASP A 395 -17.48 -2.71 -30.17
N PRO A 396 -17.07 -3.58 -31.11
CA PRO A 396 -15.66 -3.98 -31.30
C PRO A 396 -14.69 -2.83 -31.58
N ASP A 397 -15.15 -1.68 -32.07
CA ASP A 397 -14.29 -0.51 -32.33
C ASP A 397 -13.77 0.17 -31.05
N TRP A 398 -14.43 -0.04 -29.89
CA TRP A 398 -13.87 0.43 -28.61
C TRP A 398 -12.61 -0.36 -28.23
N ALA A 399 -12.50 -1.62 -28.66
CA ALA A 399 -11.34 -2.47 -28.41
C ALA A 399 -10.08 -1.98 -29.15
N ALA A 400 -10.25 -1.29 -30.30
CA ALA A 400 -9.14 -0.73 -31.08
C ALA A 400 -8.54 0.54 -30.44
N LEU A 401 -9.35 1.38 -29.80
CA LEU A 401 -8.87 2.56 -29.05
C LEU A 401 -8.29 2.20 -27.68
N ALA A 402 -8.70 1.06 -27.11
CA ALA A 402 -8.26 0.57 -25.80
C ALA A 402 -6.97 -0.29 -25.83
N GLY A 403 -6.37 -0.49 -27.00
CA GLY A 403 -5.09 -1.19 -27.19
C GLY A 403 -3.86 -0.46 -26.66
N GLN A 404 -4.02 0.70 -26.00
CA GLN A 404 -2.92 1.29 -25.26
C GLN A 404 -2.65 0.49 -23.97
N PRO A 405 -1.44 -0.06 -23.79
CA PRO A 405 -1.10 -0.76 -22.56
C PRO A 405 -1.17 0.21 -21.37
N ARG A 406 -1.91 -0.16 -20.33
CA ARG A 406 -1.76 0.51 -19.03
C ARG A 406 -0.34 0.26 -18.50
N PRO A 407 0.31 1.25 -17.88
CA PRO A 407 1.54 1.04 -17.13
C PRO A 407 1.24 0.07 -15.98
N THR A 408 1.84 -1.10 -16.02
CA THR A 408 1.87 -2.02 -14.88
C THR A 408 2.69 -1.39 -13.77
N LEU A 409 2.02 -0.99 -12.69
CA LEU A 409 2.68 -0.79 -11.39
C LEU A 409 3.19 -2.17 -10.95
N GLY A 410 4.50 -2.41 -11.08
CA GLY A 410 5.17 -3.54 -10.44
C GLY A 410 5.94 -4.53 -11.32
N ALA A 411 6.55 -4.10 -12.42
CA ALA A 411 7.67 -4.84 -13.00
C ALA A 411 8.83 -3.89 -13.25
N VAL A 412 9.72 -3.78 -12.26
CA VAL A 412 11.06 -3.20 -12.45
C VAL A 412 11.82 -4.17 -13.36
N THR A 413 11.75 -3.93 -14.67
CA THR A 413 12.75 -4.45 -15.60
C THR A 413 14.08 -3.80 -15.24
N ALA A 414 15.06 -4.62 -14.89
CA ALA A 414 16.43 -4.20 -14.70
C ALA A 414 16.92 -3.44 -15.95
N PRO A 415 17.72 -2.37 -15.77
CA PRO A 415 18.30 -1.66 -16.91
C PRO A 415 19.20 -2.61 -17.73
N PRO A 416 19.24 -2.46 -19.06
CA PRO A 416 20.15 -3.24 -19.90
C PRO A 416 21.61 -3.00 -19.47
N PRO A 417 22.49 -4.01 -19.58
CA PRO A 417 23.89 -3.85 -19.25
C PRO A 417 24.52 -2.78 -20.14
N ALA A 418 25.20 -1.82 -19.51
CA ALA A 418 25.96 -0.79 -20.19
C ALA A 418 27.02 -1.43 -21.12
N PRO A 419 27.27 -0.86 -22.31
CA PRO A 419 28.30 -1.36 -23.20
C PRO A 419 29.67 -1.29 -22.52
N ALA A 420 30.45 -2.37 -22.67
CA ALA A 420 31.78 -2.52 -22.12
C ALA A 420 32.71 -1.39 -22.57
N GLY A 421 32.85 -0.37 -21.72
CA GLY A 421 33.88 0.66 -21.82
C GLY A 421 35.22 0.05 -21.45
N ARG A 422 36.17 0.09 -22.39
CA ARG A 422 37.59 -0.24 -22.16
C ARG A 422 38.16 0.56 -21.00
N PRO A 423 38.92 -0.05 -20.07
CA PRO A 423 39.72 0.70 -19.11
C PRO A 423 40.94 1.31 -19.82
N SER A 424 40.82 2.58 -20.21
CA SER A 424 41.97 3.47 -20.43
C SER A 424 42.33 4.11 -19.10
N GLY A 425 43.50 3.77 -18.54
CA GLY A 425 44.07 4.49 -17.40
C GLY A 425 44.56 3.62 -16.25
N GLN A 426 45.48 2.68 -16.52
CA GLN A 426 46.29 2.05 -15.47
C GLN A 426 47.77 2.06 -15.91
N ALA A 427 48.30 3.25 -16.11
CA ALA A 427 49.73 3.52 -16.11
C ALA A 427 49.91 4.71 -15.16
N ASP A 428 50.51 4.48 -13.99
CA ASP A 428 51.33 5.46 -13.22
C ASP A 428 51.61 5.03 -11.77
N ALA A 429 51.05 3.92 -11.27
CA ALA A 429 51.35 3.47 -9.90
C ALA A 429 52.61 2.57 -9.76
N ARG A 430 53.41 2.37 -10.83
CA ARG A 430 54.63 1.52 -10.78
C ARG A 430 55.96 2.29 -10.71
N GLN A 431 55.93 3.62 -10.60
CA GLN A 431 57.15 4.42 -10.53
C GLN A 431 57.58 4.83 -9.11
N ALA A 432 56.77 4.55 -8.08
CA ALA A 432 57.06 4.97 -6.69
C ALA A 432 57.72 3.91 -5.78
N VAL A 433 58.12 2.74 -6.31
CA VAL A 433 58.76 1.65 -5.51
C VAL A 433 60.20 1.35 -5.98
N ARG A 434 60.84 2.29 -6.70
CA ARG A 434 62.28 2.21 -7.04
C ARG A 434 63.12 3.37 -6.48
N ALA A 435 62.56 4.16 -5.58
CA ALA A 435 63.27 5.22 -4.86
C ALA A 435 62.76 5.29 -3.41
N ALA A 436 63.00 4.22 -2.65
CA ALA A 436 62.97 4.20 -1.19
C ALA A 436 63.89 3.08 -0.70
#